data_AF-A0A8C1P4S0-F1
#
_entry.id   AF-A0A8C1P4S0-F1
#
_cell.length_a   1.000
_cell.length_b   1.000
_cell.length_c   1.000
_cell.angle_alpha   90.00
_cell.angle_beta   90.00
_cell.angle_gamma   90.00
#
_symmetry.space_group_name_H-M   'P 1'
#
loop_
_entity.id
_entity.type
_entity.pdbx_description
1 polymer ?
#
loop_
_entity_poly.entity_id
_entity_poly.type
_entity_poly.pdbx_seq_one_letter_code
_entity_poly.pdbx_strand_id
1 'polypeptide(L)'
;MAQSYVRLVELLGFEKRFFPSQHYVYMLLVKWSDQSEKLVYRRYPEVHTFHKTLKEMFPIEAGEIDAKDRIIPTLPAPKWLDNQKTTETRQVTLAEYFRSLLNLPPKISRCQIVRDFFKMRPEDETPPAPHPYKRNETFIMSTNRARKITGPIMLESYRVIADYSKSSKYELSL
;
A
#
# COMPACT_ATOMS: atom_id res chain seq x y z
N MET A 1 15.23 -20.39 12.05
CA MET A 1 13.99 -19.59 12.16
C MET A 1 13.35 -19.55 10.78
N ALA A 2 12.05 -19.88 10.65
CA ALA A 2 11.37 -19.80 9.37
C ALA A 2 11.30 -18.34 8.91
N GLN A 3 11.68 -18.05 7.66
CA GLN A 3 11.68 -16.70 7.15
C GLN A 3 10.23 -16.23 6.89
N SER A 4 9.84 -15.10 7.49
CA SER A 4 8.47 -14.57 7.36
C SER A 4 8.16 -14.23 5.90
N TYR A 5 6.96 -14.57 5.43
CA TYR A 5 6.52 -14.34 4.06
C TYR A 5 5.10 -13.76 4.00
N VAL A 6 4.78 -13.11 2.88
CA VAL A 6 3.47 -12.50 2.65
C VAL A 6 2.45 -13.58 2.33
N ARG A 7 1.33 -13.60 3.06
CA ARG A 7 0.22 -14.54 2.84
C ARG A 7 -0.89 -13.95 1.99
N LEU A 8 -1.23 -12.69 2.24
CA LEU A 8 -2.35 -12.02 1.60
C LEU A 8 -2.05 -10.52 1.51
N VAL A 9 -2.51 -9.90 0.43
CA VAL A 9 -2.49 -8.46 0.24
C VAL A 9 -3.90 -8.03 -0.18
N GLU A 10 -4.47 -7.10 0.56
CA GLU A 10 -5.75 -6.47 0.23
C GLU A 10 -5.50 -5.00 -0.15
N LEU A 11 -5.92 -4.60 -1.34
CA LEU A 11 -5.85 -3.21 -1.78
C LEU A 11 -7.08 -2.47 -1.25
N LEU A 12 -6.87 -1.56 -0.30
CA LEU A 12 -7.96 -0.85 0.39
C LEU A 12 -8.42 0.38 -0.37
N GLY A 13 -7.52 1.03 -1.11
CA GLY A 13 -7.75 2.37 -1.61
C GLY A 13 -6.49 2.99 -2.20
N PHE A 14 -6.56 4.29 -2.43
CA PHE A 14 -5.39 5.13 -2.66
C PHE A 14 -5.53 6.48 -1.97
N GLU A 15 -4.41 7.13 -1.72
CA GLU A 15 -4.36 8.52 -1.26
C GLU A 15 -3.76 9.39 -2.35
N LYS A 16 -4.32 10.58 -2.53
CA LYS A 16 -3.70 11.69 -3.23
C LYS A 16 -2.99 12.54 -2.20
N ARG A 17 -1.66 12.55 -2.27
CA ARG A 17 -0.78 13.31 -1.39
C ARG A 17 -0.26 14.54 -2.11
N PHE A 18 0.03 15.59 -1.34
CA PHE A 18 0.49 16.88 -1.89
C PHE A 18 1.93 17.25 -1.53
N PHE A 19 2.56 16.52 -0.59
CA PHE A 19 3.93 16.74 -0.15
C PHE A 19 4.80 15.51 -0.45
N PRO A 20 6.01 15.65 -1.02
CA PRO A 20 6.67 16.90 -1.43
C PRO A 20 6.11 17.52 -2.72
N SER A 21 5.34 16.75 -3.49
CA SER A 21 4.59 17.18 -4.67
C SER A 21 3.31 16.36 -4.81
N GLN A 22 2.40 16.73 -5.72
CA GLN A 22 1.18 15.95 -5.94
C GLN A 22 1.52 14.56 -6.49
N HIS A 23 1.11 13.52 -5.77
CA HIS A 23 1.29 12.12 -6.20
C HIS A 23 0.22 11.21 -5.59
N TYR A 24 0.10 10.00 -6.15
CA TYR A 24 -0.83 8.98 -5.68
C TYR A 24 -0.09 7.79 -5.08
N VAL A 25 -0.58 7.31 -3.94
CA VAL A 25 -0.09 6.07 -3.30
C VAL A 25 -1.25 5.11 -3.08
N TYR A 26 -1.03 3.83 -3.38
CA TYR A 26 -2.00 2.77 -3.08
C TYR A 26 -1.83 2.29 -1.65
N MET A 27 -2.96 2.03 -0.99
CA MET A 27 -3.04 1.53 0.37
C MET A 27 -3.16 0.01 0.35
N LEU A 28 -2.15 -0.68 0.83
CA LEU A 28 -2.07 -2.15 0.80
C LEU A 28 -2.06 -2.69 2.23
N LEU A 29 -3.07 -3.45 2.62
CA LEU A 29 -3.09 -4.20 3.86
C LEU A 29 -2.40 -5.56 3.63
N VAL A 30 -1.24 -5.74 4.25
CA VAL A 30 -0.37 -6.92 4.08
C VAL A 30 -0.50 -7.81 5.29
N LYS A 31 -0.93 -9.06 5.07
CA LYS A 31 -0.95 -10.12 6.10
C LYS A 31 0.26 -11.02 5.94
N TRP A 32 1.05 -11.14 7.00
CA TRP A 32 2.27 -11.95 7.04
C TRP A 32 2.02 -13.35 7.58
N SER A 33 3.02 -14.23 7.44
CA SER A 33 2.95 -15.62 7.93
C SER A 33 2.83 -15.73 9.44
N ASP A 34 3.32 -14.73 10.17
CA ASP A 34 3.19 -14.60 11.63
C ASP A 34 1.83 -14.02 12.08
N GLN A 35 0.88 -13.89 11.15
CA GLN A 35 -0.46 -13.29 11.35
C GLN A 35 -0.46 -11.78 11.61
N SER A 36 0.69 -11.11 11.56
CA SER A 36 0.71 -9.65 11.64
C SER A 36 0.09 -9.04 10.38
N GLU A 37 -0.65 -7.95 10.58
CA GLU A 37 -1.26 -7.16 9.52
C GLU A 37 -0.67 -5.75 9.55
N LYS A 38 -0.17 -5.29 8.40
CA LYS A 38 0.49 -3.99 8.28
C LYS A 38 -0.06 -3.24 7.07
N LEU A 39 -0.40 -1.97 7.26
CA LEU A 39 -0.77 -1.07 6.18
C LEU A 39 0.52 -0.47 5.58
N VAL A 40 0.70 -0.63 4.27
CA VAL A 40 1.84 -0.06 3.54
C VAL A 40 1.37 0.73 2.33
N TYR A 41 2.17 1.71 1.91
CA TYR A 41 1.85 2.64 0.84
C TYR A 41 2.84 2.49 -0.31
N ARG A 42 2.35 2.28 -1.53
CA ARG A 42 3.21 2.11 -2.72
C ARG A 42 2.70 2.91 -3.90
N ARG A 43 3.60 3.57 -4.64
CA ARG A 43 3.24 4.25 -5.90
C ARG A 43 3.23 3.28 -7.06
N TYR A 44 2.45 3.56 -8.10
CA TYR A 44 2.41 2.72 -9.31
C TYR A 44 3.79 2.48 -9.94
N PRO A 45 4.67 3.51 -10.10
CA PRO A 45 6.00 3.29 -10.64
C PRO A 45 6.85 2.34 -9.80
N GLU A 46 6.67 2.30 -8.47
CA GLU A 46 7.38 1.35 -7.60
C GLU A 46 6.91 -0.09 -7.85
N VAL A 47 5.60 -0.29 -8.03
CA VAL A 47 5.04 -1.60 -8.41
C VAL A 47 5.62 -2.05 -9.75
N HIS A 48 5.73 -1.14 -10.71
CA HIS A 48 6.27 -1.45 -12.04
C HIS A 48 7.77 -1.77 -12.00
N THR A 49 8.57 -1.02 -11.26
CA THR A 49 10.00 -1.34 -11.05
C THR A 49 10.16 -2.70 -10.38
N PHE A 50 9.37 -2.98 -9.34
CA PHE A 50 9.32 -4.30 -8.71
C PHE A 50 8.96 -5.40 -9.71
N HIS A 51 7.94 -5.18 -10.54
CA HIS A 51 7.53 -6.14 -11.57
C HIS A 51 8.65 -6.42 -12.57
N LYS A 52 9.37 -5.39 -13.01
CA LYS A 52 10.51 -5.54 -13.92
C LYS A 52 11.61 -6.40 -13.31
N THR A 53 12.03 -6.09 -12.08
CA THR A 53 13.05 -6.88 -11.36
C THR A 53 12.58 -8.33 -11.14
N LEU A 54 11.30 -8.56 -10.86
CA LEU A 54 10.73 -9.91 -10.73
C LEU A 54 10.86 -10.70 -12.04
N LYS A 55 10.56 -10.08 -13.19
CA LYS A 55 10.73 -10.73 -14.49
C LYS A 55 12.19 -11.04 -14.81
N GLU A 56 13.10 -10.12 -14.49
CA GLU A 56 14.54 -10.32 -14.66
C GLU A 56 15.07 -11.51 -13.84
N MET A 57 14.52 -11.75 -12.64
CA MET A 57 14.88 -12.89 -11.79
C MET A 57 14.28 -14.23 -12.27
N PHE A 58 13.14 -14.19 -12.94
CA PHE A 58 12.37 -15.38 -13.35
C PHE A 58 11.98 -15.29 -14.84
N PRO A 59 12.95 -15.30 -15.77
CA PRO A 59 12.70 -15.04 -17.19
C PRO A 59 11.83 -16.11 -17.86
N ILE A 60 11.93 -17.38 -17.41
CA ILE A 60 11.08 -18.48 -17.90
C ILE A 60 9.63 -18.23 -17.49
N GLU A 61 9.37 -18.01 -16.21
CA GLU A 61 8.03 -17.77 -15.67
C GLU A 61 7.43 -16.42 -16.06
N ALA A 62 8.28 -15.48 -16.50
CA ALA A 62 7.86 -14.23 -17.14
C ALA A 62 7.42 -14.43 -18.60
N GLY A 63 7.73 -15.57 -19.21
CA GLY A 63 7.47 -15.88 -20.61
C GLY A 63 8.42 -15.17 -21.58
N GLU A 64 9.64 -14.83 -21.17
CA GLU A 64 10.65 -14.19 -22.03
C GLU A 64 11.32 -15.19 -22.98
N ILE A 65 11.29 -16.48 -22.65
CA ILE A 65 11.83 -17.57 -23.49
C ILE A 65 10.71 -18.21 -24.33
N ASP A 66 9.64 -18.68 -23.67
CA ASP A 66 8.42 -19.17 -24.31
C ASP A 66 7.19 -18.54 -23.62
N ALA A 67 6.28 -17.97 -24.40
CA ALA A 67 5.06 -17.37 -23.89
C ALA A 67 4.16 -18.38 -23.15
N LYS A 68 4.28 -19.68 -23.43
CA LYS A 68 3.52 -20.75 -22.77
C LYS A 68 3.92 -20.99 -21.32
N ASP A 69 5.17 -20.70 -20.97
CA ASP A 69 5.70 -20.87 -19.61
C ASP A 69 5.34 -19.70 -18.68
N ARG A 70 4.68 -18.67 -19.22
CA ARG A 70 4.32 -17.48 -18.47
C ARG A 70 3.30 -17.80 -17.39
N ILE A 71 3.73 -17.63 -16.14
CA ILE A 71 2.87 -17.64 -14.96
C ILE A 71 2.90 -16.32 -14.21
N ILE A 72 3.92 -15.47 -14.41
CA ILE A 72 3.97 -14.14 -13.80
C ILE A 72 2.91 -13.23 -14.46
N PRO A 73 1.98 -12.64 -13.66
CA PRO A 73 0.90 -11.82 -14.19
C PRO A 73 1.44 -10.60 -14.94
N THR A 74 0.72 -10.14 -15.96
CA THR A 74 1.02 -8.90 -16.67
C THR A 74 0.77 -7.69 -15.77
N LEU A 75 1.57 -6.64 -15.94
CA LEU A 75 1.30 -5.33 -15.37
C LEU A 75 1.47 -4.27 -16.46
N PRO A 76 0.47 -3.38 -16.68
CA PRO A 76 0.60 -2.30 -17.64
C PRO A 76 1.76 -1.36 -17.31
N ALA A 77 2.36 -0.75 -18.33
CA ALA A 77 3.40 0.26 -18.13
C ALA A 77 2.82 1.54 -17.49
N PRO A 78 3.60 2.25 -16.65
CA PRO A 78 3.21 3.54 -16.12
C PRO A 78 3.00 4.54 -17.25
N LYS A 79 1.93 5.34 -17.13
CA LYS A 79 1.72 6.49 -18.01
C LYS A 79 2.59 7.66 -17.53
N TRP A 80 2.97 8.54 -18.46
CA TRP A 80 3.74 9.74 -18.14
C TRP A 80 2.98 10.71 -17.22
N LEU A 81 1.65 10.74 -17.35
CA LEU A 81 0.76 11.57 -16.53
C LEU A 81 -0.26 10.68 -15.84
N ASP A 82 -0.22 10.68 -14.51
CA ASP A 82 -1.23 10.04 -13.68
C ASP A 82 -2.26 11.09 -13.22
N ASN A 83 -3.52 10.78 -13.46
CA ASN A 83 -4.65 11.49 -12.88
C ASN A 83 -5.46 10.55 -11.97
N GLN A 84 -6.35 11.13 -11.17
CA GLN A 84 -7.15 10.37 -10.22
C GLN A 84 -7.93 9.21 -10.87
N LYS A 85 -8.54 9.44 -12.04
CA LYS A 85 -9.29 8.41 -12.78
C LYS A 85 -8.40 7.25 -13.22
N THR A 86 -7.17 7.53 -13.66
CA THR A 86 -6.19 6.47 -13.98
C THR A 86 -5.72 5.73 -12.75
N THR A 87 -5.58 6.40 -11.60
CA THR A 87 -5.21 5.77 -10.33
C THR A 87 -6.32 4.83 -9.85
N GLU A 88 -7.57 5.28 -9.93
CA GLU A 88 -8.78 4.55 -9.55
C GLU A 88 -8.96 3.28 -10.40
N THR A 89 -8.91 3.42 -11.74
CA THR A 89 -9.03 2.26 -12.65
C THR A 89 -7.95 1.20 -12.44
N ARG A 90 -6.73 1.59 -12.05
CA ARG A 90 -5.63 0.67 -11.72
C ARG A 90 -5.82 -0.09 -10.42
N GLN A 91 -6.72 0.33 -9.51
CA GLN A 91 -6.93 -0.38 -8.24
C GLN A 91 -7.34 -1.84 -8.46
N VAL A 92 -8.26 -2.09 -9.39
CA VAL A 92 -8.72 -3.45 -9.74
C VAL A 92 -7.57 -4.27 -10.30
N THR A 93 -6.84 -3.71 -11.28
CA THR A 93 -5.67 -4.36 -11.89
C THR A 93 -4.60 -4.71 -10.86
N LEU A 94 -4.30 -3.82 -9.93
CA LEU A 94 -3.31 -4.07 -8.87
C LEU A 94 -3.78 -5.12 -7.86
N ALA A 95 -5.04 -5.09 -7.47
CA ALA A 95 -5.61 -6.09 -6.57
C ALA A 95 -5.51 -7.50 -7.20
N GLU A 96 -5.86 -7.64 -8.47
CA GLU A 96 -5.74 -8.89 -9.23
C GLU A 96 -4.28 -9.31 -9.43
N TYR A 97 -3.40 -8.35 -9.73
CA TYR A 97 -1.97 -8.58 -9.89
C TYR A 97 -1.35 -9.16 -8.62
N PHE A 98 -1.54 -8.51 -7.47
CA PHE A 98 -0.97 -8.99 -6.20
C PHE A 98 -1.58 -10.32 -5.75
N ARG A 99 -2.89 -10.52 -5.96
CA ARG A 99 -3.53 -11.81 -5.68
C ARG A 99 -2.94 -12.93 -6.54
N SER A 100 -2.74 -12.70 -7.82
CA SER A 100 -2.18 -13.68 -8.75
C SER A 100 -0.72 -13.97 -8.43
N LEU A 101 0.07 -12.93 -8.14
CA LEU A 101 1.48 -13.03 -7.75
C LEU A 101 1.68 -13.89 -6.49
N LEU A 102 0.86 -13.68 -5.46
CA LEU A 102 0.98 -14.42 -4.19
C LEU A 102 0.52 -15.88 -4.30
N ASN A 103 -0.26 -16.22 -5.33
CA ASN A 103 -0.65 -17.60 -5.65
C ASN A 103 0.40 -18.37 -6.47
N LEU A 104 1.47 -17.71 -6.91
CA LEU A 104 2.56 -18.37 -7.62
C LEU A 104 3.36 -19.31 -6.71
N PRO A 105 4.14 -20.26 -7.29
CA PRO A 105 4.98 -21.16 -6.53
C PRO A 105 5.86 -20.43 -5.50
N PRO A 106 6.15 -21.02 -4.32
CA PRO A 106 6.89 -20.36 -3.24
C PRO A 106 8.24 -19.77 -3.64
N LYS A 107 8.90 -20.36 -4.64
CA LYS A 107 10.17 -19.82 -5.20
C LYS A 107 10.04 -18.39 -5.73
N ILE A 108 8.83 -18.00 -6.18
CA ILE A 108 8.50 -16.66 -6.66
C ILE A 108 7.76 -15.88 -5.57
N SER A 109 6.64 -16.39 -5.07
CA SER A 109 5.77 -15.66 -4.13
C SER A 109 6.40 -15.36 -2.77
N ARG A 110 7.44 -16.10 -2.37
CA ARG A 110 8.16 -15.91 -1.09
C ARG A 110 9.62 -15.49 -1.29
N CYS A 111 10.03 -15.13 -2.51
CA CYS A 111 11.39 -14.67 -2.73
C CYS A 111 11.67 -13.32 -2.05
N GLN A 112 12.95 -12.99 -1.94
CA GLN A 112 13.42 -11.83 -1.17
C GLN A 112 12.81 -10.52 -1.68
N ILE A 113 12.74 -10.31 -3.00
CA ILE A 113 12.20 -9.07 -3.57
C ILE A 113 10.69 -8.87 -3.30
N VAL A 114 9.91 -9.96 -3.22
CA VAL A 114 8.48 -9.87 -2.85
C VAL A 114 8.36 -9.46 -1.39
N ARG A 115 9.15 -10.08 -0.52
CA ARG A 115 9.17 -9.77 0.91
C ARG A 115 9.59 -8.31 1.15
N ASP A 116 10.64 -7.85 0.49
CA ASP A 116 11.14 -6.48 0.65
C ASP A 116 10.15 -5.44 0.10
N PHE A 117 9.47 -5.75 -1.01
CA PHE A 117 8.46 -4.85 -1.58
C PHE A 117 7.31 -4.59 -0.61
N PHE A 118 6.82 -5.61 0.08
CA PHE A 118 5.70 -5.50 1.02
C PHE A 118 6.10 -5.18 2.46
N LYS A 119 7.40 -5.14 2.77
CA LYS A 119 7.89 -4.78 4.10
C LYS A 119 7.50 -3.35 4.46
N MET A 120 6.98 -3.15 5.66
CA MET A 120 6.68 -1.81 6.19
C MET A 120 7.96 -0.96 6.21
N ARG A 121 7.87 0.25 5.65
CA ARG A 121 8.97 1.22 5.61
C ARG A 121 8.75 2.31 6.68
N PRO A 122 9.80 3.06 7.07
CA PRO A 122 9.64 4.16 8.02
C PRO A 122 8.58 5.19 7.61
N GLU A 123 8.45 5.46 6.30
CA GLU A 123 7.42 6.36 5.77
C GLU A 123 5.99 5.79 5.82
N ASP A 124 5.83 4.47 5.99
CA ASP A 124 4.54 3.82 6.19
C ASP A 124 4.09 3.95 7.66
N GLU A 125 5.05 3.91 8.59
CA GLU A 125 4.80 4.04 10.04
C GLU A 125 4.60 5.49 10.46
N THR A 126 5.44 6.37 9.91
CA THR A 126 5.42 7.81 10.17
C THR A 126 5.28 8.54 8.83
N PRO A 127 4.04 8.81 8.38
CA PRO A 127 3.85 9.52 7.12
C PRO A 127 4.50 10.90 7.20
N PRO A 128 5.06 11.41 6.08
CA PRO A 128 5.63 12.75 6.04
C PRO A 128 4.65 13.81 6.52
N ALA A 129 5.18 14.91 7.05
CA ALA A 129 4.37 16.04 7.50
C ALA A 129 3.38 16.46 6.38
N PRO A 130 2.12 16.74 6.73
CA PRO A 130 1.12 17.13 5.74
C PRO A 130 1.52 18.44 5.07
N HIS A 131 1.07 18.64 3.83
CA HIS A 131 1.25 19.92 3.15
C HIS A 131 0.54 21.03 3.94
N PRO A 132 1.16 22.20 4.17
CA PRO A 132 0.66 23.23 5.10
C PRO A 132 -0.74 23.74 4.75
N TYR A 133 -1.11 23.73 3.47
CA TYR A 133 -2.38 24.26 2.97
C TYR A 133 -3.31 23.22 2.32
N LYS A 134 -2.87 21.96 2.16
CA LYS A 134 -3.62 20.93 1.42
C LYS A 134 -3.63 19.63 2.20
N ARG A 135 -4.82 19.14 2.52
CA ARG A 135 -5.01 17.84 3.17
C ARG A 135 -4.95 16.73 2.13
N ASN A 136 -4.34 15.60 2.47
CA ASN A 136 -4.36 14.42 1.61
C ASN A 136 -5.81 13.95 1.42
N GLU A 137 -6.15 13.51 0.20
CA GLU A 137 -7.49 12.99 -0.12
C GLU A 137 -7.42 11.47 -0.17
N THR A 138 -8.28 10.77 0.56
CA THR A 138 -8.31 9.30 0.61
C THR A 138 -9.51 8.77 -0.19
N PHE A 139 -9.25 7.82 -1.08
CA PHE A 139 -10.24 7.17 -1.94
C PHE A 139 -10.27 5.67 -1.64
N ILE A 140 -11.35 5.22 -1.02
CA ILE A 140 -11.51 3.81 -0.63
C ILE A 140 -12.11 3.02 -1.78
N MET A 141 -11.55 1.84 -2.05
CA MET A 141 -12.08 0.94 -3.06
C MET A 141 -13.46 0.46 -2.61
N SER A 142 -14.48 0.62 -3.46
CA SER A 142 -15.82 0.11 -3.20
C SER A 142 -15.82 -1.42 -3.32
N THR A 143 -15.35 -2.11 -2.28
CA THR A 143 -15.47 -3.55 -2.21
C THR A 143 -16.87 -3.87 -1.72
N ASN A 144 -17.62 -4.68 -2.47
CA ASN A 144 -18.98 -5.09 -2.19
C ASN A 144 -19.09 -6.09 -1.01
N ARG A 145 -18.37 -5.83 0.10
CA ARG A 145 -18.46 -6.61 1.34
C ARG A 145 -18.43 -5.66 2.53
N ALA A 146 -19.48 -5.79 3.33
CA ALA A 146 -19.70 -5.15 4.62
C ALA A 146 -18.52 -5.36 5.60
N ARG A 147 -17.46 -4.57 5.45
CA ARG A 147 -16.42 -4.34 6.46
C ARG A 147 -16.10 -2.85 6.57
N LYS A 148 -17.15 -2.05 6.76
CA LYS A 148 -16.98 -0.81 7.55
C LYS A 148 -16.62 -1.28 8.98
N ILE A 149 -15.70 -0.57 9.65
CA ILE A 149 -15.22 -0.80 11.04
C ILE A 149 -13.91 -1.62 11.19
N THR A 150 -12.90 -1.48 10.32
CA THR A 150 -11.52 -1.90 10.66
C THR A 150 -10.43 -0.98 10.09
N GLY A 151 -10.74 0.27 9.77
CA GLY A 151 -9.69 1.28 9.58
C GLY A 151 -9.29 1.86 10.94
N PRO A 152 -8.01 2.17 11.21
CA PRO A 152 -7.66 2.93 12.40
C PRO A 152 -8.41 4.26 12.36
N ILE A 153 -9.28 4.48 13.34
CA ILE A 153 -9.85 5.80 13.59
C ILE A 153 -8.70 6.63 14.12
N MET A 154 -8.09 7.47 13.27
CA MET A 154 -7.19 8.51 13.75
C MET A 154 -8.02 9.52 14.52
N LEU A 155 -8.04 9.38 15.85
CA LEU A 155 -8.57 10.39 16.74
C LEU A 155 -7.64 11.60 16.69
N GLU A 156 -8.22 12.80 16.61
CA GLU A 156 -7.45 14.02 16.86
C GLU A 156 -6.94 13.96 18.30
N SER A 157 -5.62 13.87 18.46
CA SER A 157 -4.97 13.96 19.76
C SER A 157 -4.37 15.34 19.92
N TYR A 158 -4.64 15.97 21.04
CA TYR A 158 -4.09 17.26 21.42
C TYR A 158 -3.08 17.03 22.55
N ARG A 159 -1.95 17.71 22.50
CA ARG A 159 -0.93 17.68 23.56
C ARG A 159 -0.92 19.00 24.29
N VAL A 160 -1.00 18.92 25.61
CA VAL A 160 -0.87 20.08 26.51
C VAL A 160 0.56 20.62 26.44
N ILE A 161 0.69 21.93 26.24
CA ILE A 161 2.00 22.63 26.13
C ILE A 161 2.30 23.52 27.34
N ALA A 162 1.35 23.70 28.25
CA ALA A 162 1.47 24.44 29.50
C ALA A 162 0.34 24.02 30.45
N ASP A 163 0.57 24.13 31.75
CA ASP A 163 -0.42 23.83 32.78
C ASP A 163 -1.64 24.76 32.65
N TYR A 164 -2.87 24.21 32.68
CA TYR A 164 -4.10 25.00 32.57
C TYR A 164 -5.06 24.73 33.73
N SER A 165 -5.29 25.77 34.53
CA SER A 165 -6.31 25.76 35.59
C SER A 165 -7.66 26.22 35.05
N LYS A 166 -8.67 25.34 35.12
CA LYS A 166 -10.04 25.66 34.70
C LYS A 166 -10.63 26.82 35.53
N SER A 167 -11.33 27.71 34.85
CA SER A 167 -12.10 28.84 35.38
C SER A 167 -13.61 28.57 35.44
N SER A 168 -14.08 27.55 34.71
CA SER A 168 -15.50 27.19 34.60
C SER A 168 -15.75 25.69 34.73
N LYS A 169 -16.99 25.31 35.08
CA LYS A 169 -17.42 23.90 35.16
C LYS A 169 -17.45 23.17 33.82
N TYR A 170 -17.39 23.91 32.70
CA TYR A 170 -17.39 23.37 31.34
C TYR A 170 -15.98 23.19 30.75
N GLU A 171 -14.94 23.56 31.51
CA GLU A 171 -13.54 23.47 31.08
C GLU A 171 -12.85 22.23 31.65
N LEU A 172 -11.92 21.69 30.87
CA LEU A 172 -11.04 20.59 31.28
C LEU A 172 -9.82 21.18 32.00
N SER A 173 -9.45 20.58 33.13
CA SER A 173 -8.12 20.78 33.70
C SER A 173 -7.13 19.97 32.87
N LEU A 174 -6.08 20.62 32.37
CA LEU A 174 -5.12 20.06 31.42
C LEU A 174 -3.70 20.27 31.92
#